data_AF-I1I5P6-F1
#
_entry.id   AF-I1I5P6-F1
#
_cell.length_a   1.000
_cell.length_b   1.000
_cell.length_c   1.000
_cell.angle_alpha   90.00
_cell.angle_beta   90.00
_cell.angle_gamma   90.00
#
_symmetry.space_group_name_H-M   'P 1'
#
loop_
_entity.id
_entity.type
_entity.pdbx_description
1 polymer ?
#
loop_
_entity_poly.entity_id
_entity_poly.type
_entity_poly.pdbx_seq_one_letter_code
_entity_poly.pdbx_strand_id
1 'polypeptide(L)'
;MAASQAYMDKAQLRQSYRNVWHTDLTSAIQADFPYCCLSLWCGPCISYMLRRRALYNDMSRYVCCAGYMPCSGRCGESKCPELCLATEVFLCFGSSVASTRFLLQDEFNIQTTQCDNCIIGFMFCLQQLACICSLVACIVGNQELSEASQAISCLSDMVYWTVCSCMQTQHKVEMDKRDGKLGGAVMAVPPMQQMSRIDQPVPPHVVQAP
;
A
#
# COMPACT_ATOMS: atom_id res chain seq x y z
N MET A 1 15.31 -9.82 -16.71
CA MET A 1 14.68 -8.89 -17.67
C MET A 1 13.17 -9.11 -17.79
N ALA A 2 12.69 -10.36 -17.98
CA ALA A 2 11.24 -10.65 -18.08
C ALA A 2 10.38 -10.16 -16.89
N ALA A 3 10.84 -10.35 -15.65
CA ALA A 3 10.09 -9.88 -14.47
C ALA A 3 10.00 -8.34 -14.39
N SER A 4 11.05 -7.62 -14.82
CA SER A 4 11.09 -6.17 -14.84
C SER A 4 10.12 -5.58 -15.86
N GLN A 5 9.99 -6.20 -17.03
CA GLN A 5 9.02 -5.80 -18.05
C GLN A 5 7.59 -6.01 -17.56
N ALA A 6 7.29 -7.15 -16.94
CA ALA A 6 5.98 -7.43 -16.37
C ALA A 6 5.54 -6.41 -15.28
N TYR A 7 6.48 -5.83 -14.54
CA TYR A 7 6.15 -4.75 -13.59
C TYR A 7 5.83 -3.44 -14.29
N MET A 8 6.55 -3.10 -15.36
CA MET A 8 6.31 -1.90 -16.17
C MET A 8 4.96 -1.98 -16.89
N ASP A 9 4.61 -3.14 -17.45
CA ASP A 9 3.33 -3.34 -18.15
C ASP A 9 2.14 -3.18 -17.20
N LYS A 10 2.26 -3.69 -15.96
CA LYS A 10 1.24 -3.46 -14.92
C LYS A 10 1.14 -2.00 -14.50
N ALA A 11 2.27 -1.31 -14.39
CA ALA A 11 2.27 0.11 -14.08
C ALA A 11 1.58 0.91 -15.19
N GLN A 12 1.79 0.56 -16.46
CA GLN A 12 1.08 1.15 -17.61
C GLN A 12 -0.41 0.80 -17.61
N LEU A 13 -0.77 -0.45 -17.31
CA LEU A 13 -2.18 -0.86 -17.22
C LEU A 13 -2.94 -0.03 -16.18
N ARG A 14 -2.32 0.22 -15.02
CA ARG A 14 -2.90 1.06 -13.95
C ARG A 14 -3.11 2.52 -14.37
N GLN A 15 -2.46 3.00 -15.43
CA GLN A 15 -2.72 4.33 -15.99
C GLN A 15 -4.02 4.36 -16.82
N SER A 16 -4.48 3.20 -17.32
CA SER A 16 -5.70 3.08 -18.12
C SER A 16 -6.97 2.89 -17.28
N TYR A 17 -6.81 2.75 -15.97
CA TYR A 17 -7.89 2.63 -15.00
C TYR A 17 -8.76 3.89 -14.97
N ARG A 18 -10.08 3.70 -14.96
CA ARG A 18 -11.06 4.81 -15.06
C ARG A 18 -11.55 5.31 -13.70
N ASN A 19 -11.49 4.49 -12.66
CA ASN A 19 -12.00 4.87 -11.34
C ASN A 19 -10.93 5.64 -10.57
N VAL A 20 -11.34 6.55 -9.70
CA VAL A 20 -10.46 7.26 -8.77
C VAL A 20 -10.80 6.85 -7.33
N TRP A 21 -9.86 7.04 -6.42
CA TRP A 21 -10.08 6.80 -5.00
C TRP A 21 -11.26 7.64 -4.51
N HIS A 22 -12.12 7.04 -3.67
CA HIS A 22 -13.25 7.77 -3.10
C HIS A 22 -12.82 8.96 -2.23
N THR A 23 -11.63 8.89 -1.64
CA THR A 23 -11.09 9.94 -0.78
C THR A 23 -9.61 10.09 -1.09
N ASP A 24 -9.17 11.32 -1.34
CA ASP A 24 -7.74 11.64 -1.53
C ASP A 24 -6.94 11.50 -0.22
N LEU A 25 -5.62 11.34 -0.31
CA LEU A 25 -4.75 11.21 0.87
C LEU A 25 -4.87 12.39 1.84
N THR A 26 -5.08 13.60 1.33
CA THR A 26 -5.22 14.83 2.12
C THR A 26 -6.54 14.88 2.89
N SER A 27 -7.61 14.35 2.28
CA SER A 27 -8.95 14.29 2.88
C SER A 27 -9.18 13.01 3.70
N ALA A 28 -8.27 12.04 3.64
CA ALA A 28 -8.38 10.78 4.39
C ALA A 28 -8.53 11.00 5.90
N ILE A 29 -7.86 12.03 6.45
CA ILE A 29 -7.96 12.43 7.86
C ILE A 29 -9.38 12.90 8.21
N GLN A 30 -10.05 13.59 7.28
CA GLN A 30 -11.41 14.10 7.50
C GLN A 30 -12.46 13.01 7.30
N ALA A 31 -12.21 12.03 6.42
CA ALA A 31 -13.12 10.93 6.19
C ALA A 31 -13.25 10.00 7.39
N ASP A 32 -12.13 9.69 8.07
CA ASP A 32 -12.12 8.81 9.23
C ASP A 32 -10.99 9.17 10.21
N PHE A 33 -11.11 10.33 10.85
CA PHE A 33 -10.15 10.83 11.85
C PHE A 33 -9.76 9.80 12.94
N PRO A 34 -10.71 9.13 13.64
CA PRO A 34 -10.35 8.20 14.70
C PRO A 34 -9.55 7.00 14.17
N TYR A 35 -9.84 6.55 12.95
CA TYR A 35 -9.11 5.46 12.32
C TYR A 35 -7.71 5.89 11.89
N CYS A 36 -7.56 7.11 11.36
CA CYS A 36 -6.26 7.69 11.01
C CYS A 36 -5.38 7.87 12.26
N CYS A 37 -5.95 8.30 13.40
CA CYS A 37 -5.18 8.36 14.65
C CYS A 37 -4.78 6.97 15.17
N LEU A 38 -5.69 6.00 15.09
CA LEU A 38 -5.39 4.61 15.49
C LEU A 38 -4.31 3.98 14.60
N SER A 39 -4.37 4.24 13.29
CA SER A 39 -3.41 3.76 12.31
C SER A 39 -2.05 4.44 12.42
N LEU A 40 -1.99 5.65 12.99
CA LEU A 40 -0.72 6.31 13.32
C LEU A 40 -0.03 5.64 14.51
N TRP A 41 -0.80 5.24 15.53
CA TRP A 41 -0.26 4.62 16.75
C TRP A 41 -0.02 3.11 16.66
N CYS A 42 -0.86 2.37 15.91
CA CYS A 42 -0.79 0.91 15.72
C CYS A 42 -0.75 0.56 14.24
N GLY A 43 0.13 1.20 13.47
CA GLY A 43 0.24 1.01 12.01
C GLY A 43 0.34 -0.46 11.59
N PRO A 44 1.27 -1.28 12.15
CA PRO A 44 1.39 -2.69 11.78
C PRO A 44 0.12 -3.51 12.04
N CYS A 45 -0.59 -3.21 13.12
CA CYS A 45 -1.83 -3.88 13.52
C CYS A 45 -2.94 -3.61 12.49
N ILE A 46 -3.09 -2.34 12.10
CA ILE A 46 -4.06 -1.90 11.11
C ILE A 46 -3.72 -2.46 9.73
N SER A 47 -2.45 -2.45 9.34
CA SER A 47 -1.97 -3.06 8.10
C SER A 47 -2.31 -4.55 8.04
N TYR A 48 -2.12 -5.29 9.13
CA TYR A 48 -2.49 -6.71 9.24
C TYR A 48 -3.99 -6.92 9.00
N MET A 49 -4.83 -6.15 9.70
CA MET A 49 -6.29 -6.27 9.54
C MET A 49 -6.76 -5.89 8.14
N LEU A 50 -6.23 -4.79 7.58
CA LEU A 50 -6.56 -4.34 6.22
C LEU A 50 -6.13 -5.37 5.18
N ARG A 51 -4.94 -5.96 5.33
CA ARG A 51 -4.45 -6.98 4.41
C ARG A 51 -5.31 -8.24 4.46
N ARG A 52 -5.70 -8.71 5.65
CA ARG A 52 -6.62 -9.84 5.80
C ARG A 52 -7.99 -9.55 5.17
N ARG A 53 -8.51 -8.35 5.38
CA ARG A 53 -9.78 -7.90 4.79
C ARG A 53 -9.71 -7.77 3.27
N ALA A 54 -8.59 -7.28 2.73
CA ALA A 54 -8.38 -7.20 1.29
C ALA A 54 -8.36 -8.60 0.64
N LEU A 55 -7.85 -9.60 1.35
CA LEU A 55 -7.87 -11.02 0.94
C LEU A 55 -9.20 -11.74 1.25
N TYR A 56 -10.27 -11.02 1.60
CA TYR A 56 -11.57 -11.61 1.97
C TYR A 56 -11.50 -12.59 3.14
N ASN A 57 -10.54 -12.41 4.06
CA ASN A 57 -10.21 -13.35 5.14
C ASN A 57 -9.78 -14.76 4.67
N ASP A 58 -9.54 -14.96 3.38
CA ASP A 58 -9.06 -16.21 2.81
C ASP A 58 -7.53 -16.20 2.72
N MET A 59 -6.88 -16.75 3.76
CA MET A 59 -5.42 -16.78 3.87
C MET A 59 -4.75 -17.72 2.86
N SER A 60 -5.51 -18.56 2.13
CA SER A 60 -4.95 -19.39 1.06
C SER A 60 -4.46 -18.56 -0.13
N ARG A 61 -4.97 -17.34 -0.28
CA ARG A 61 -4.61 -16.38 -1.34
C ARG A 61 -3.41 -15.51 -0.97
N TYR A 62 -2.89 -15.65 0.25
CA TYR A 62 -1.82 -14.81 0.74
C TYR A 62 -0.49 -15.16 0.05
N VAL A 63 0.16 -14.12 -0.48
CA VAL A 63 1.54 -14.16 -0.97
C VAL A 63 2.27 -12.98 -0.31
N CYS A 64 3.40 -13.26 0.32
CA CYS A 64 4.23 -12.30 1.03
C CYS A 64 4.61 -11.14 0.12
N CYS A 65 4.45 -9.91 0.59
CA CYS A 65 4.73 -8.68 -0.16
C CYS A 65 4.10 -8.66 -1.56
N ALA A 66 2.97 -9.35 -1.76
CA ALA A 66 2.30 -9.51 -3.05
C ALA A 66 3.18 -10.11 -4.18
N GLY A 67 4.29 -10.77 -3.86
CA GLY A 67 5.22 -11.27 -4.88
C GLY A 67 6.16 -10.21 -5.47
N TYR A 68 6.19 -8.99 -4.91
CA TYR A 68 7.08 -7.91 -5.37
C TYR A 68 8.47 -7.98 -4.74
N MET A 69 8.59 -8.58 -3.56
CA MET A 69 9.85 -8.66 -2.83
C MET A 69 10.53 -10.02 -3.09
N PRO A 70 11.87 -10.09 -3.20
CA PRO A 70 12.60 -11.36 -3.38
C PRO A 70 12.42 -12.39 -2.25
N CYS A 71 11.85 -12.00 -1.11
CA CYS A 71 11.49 -12.92 -0.02
C CYS A 71 10.18 -13.70 -0.27
N SER A 72 9.37 -13.29 -1.26
CA SER A 72 8.10 -13.94 -1.60
C SER A 72 8.33 -15.39 -2.08
N GLY A 73 7.53 -16.35 -1.62
CA GLY A 73 7.69 -17.77 -1.95
C GLY A 73 8.79 -18.52 -1.19
N ARG A 74 9.62 -17.83 -0.41
CA ARG A 74 10.74 -18.44 0.34
C ARG A 74 10.51 -18.53 1.84
N CYS A 75 9.54 -17.79 2.38
CA CYS A 75 9.26 -17.71 3.82
C CYS A 75 8.27 -18.78 4.34
N GLY A 76 7.88 -19.78 3.54
CA GLY A 76 6.93 -20.81 3.98
C GLY A 76 5.49 -20.31 4.11
N GLU A 77 5.12 -19.30 3.33
CA GLU A 77 3.81 -18.64 3.31
C GLU A 77 2.62 -19.60 3.15
N SER A 78 2.83 -20.74 2.48
CA SER A 78 1.80 -21.77 2.28
C SER A 78 1.51 -22.61 3.54
N LYS A 79 2.45 -22.69 4.50
CA LYS A 79 2.30 -23.48 5.73
C LYS A 79 1.74 -22.64 6.89
N CYS A 80 2.18 -21.40 7.03
CA CYS A 80 1.73 -20.47 8.09
C CYS A 80 1.58 -19.03 7.55
N PRO A 81 0.50 -18.73 6.78
CA PRO A 81 0.31 -17.43 6.15
C PRO A 81 0.13 -16.29 7.16
N GLU A 82 -0.51 -16.54 8.31
CA GLU A 82 -0.74 -15.52 9.34
C GLU A 82 0.57 -15.04 10.00
N LEU A 83 1.53 -15.95 10.23
CA LEU A 83 2.85 -15.59 10.78
C LEU A 83 3.70 -14.85 9.75
N CYS A 84 3.65 -15.26 8.47
CA CYS A 84 4.30 -14.51 7.40
C CYS A 84 3.70 -13.11 7.27
N LEU A 85 2.38 -12.98 7.34
CA LEU A 85 1.70 -11.70 7.28
C LEU A 85 2.05 -10.81 8.47
N ALA A 86 2.10 -11.36 9.68
CA ALA A 86 2.60 -10.64 10.86
C ALA A 86 4.04 -10.15 10.63
N THR A 87 4.91 -11.02 10.14
CA THR A 87 6.31 -10.66 9.85
C THR A 87 6.41 -9.57 8.78
N GLU A 88 5.57 -9.62 7.75
CA GLU A 88 5.50 -8.61 6.69
C GLU A 88 5.10 -7.24 7.24
N VAL A 89 4.08 -7.16 8.09
CA VAL A 89 3.62 -5.86 8.62
C VAL A 89 4.60 -5.24 9.62
N PHE A 90 5.40 -6.06 10.31
CA PHE A 90 6.40 -5.57 11.27
C PHE A 90 7.74 -5.24 10.63
N LEU A 91 8.24 -6.08 9.72
CA LEU A 91 9.58 -5.91 9.11
C LEU A 91 9.54 -5.20 7.75
N CYS A 92 8.40 -5.22 7.06
CA CYS A 92 8.24 -4.68 5.72
C CYS A 92 6.96 -3.83 5.62
N PHE A 93 6.67 -3.02 6.65
CA PHE A 93 5.45 -2.24 6.77
C PHE A 93 5.10 -1.44 5.49
N GLY A 94 6.08 -0.71 4.94
CA GLY A 94 5.88 0.06 3.69
C GLY A 94 5.50 -0.82 2.50
N SER A 95 6.12 -2.01 2.38
CA SER A 95 5.78 -2.99 1.34
C SER A 95 4.39 -3.60 1.56
N SER A 96 3.97 -3.82 2.82
CA SER A 96 2.62 -4.27 3.15
C SER A 96 1.55 -3.23 2.75
N VAL A 97 1.76 -1.96 3.10
CA VAL A 97 0.84 -0.87 2.75
C VAL A 97 0.78 -0.67 1.23
N ALA A 98 1.93 -0.60 0.56
CA ALA A 98 1.99 -0.45 -0.89
C ALA A 98 1.38 -1.63 -1.65
N SER A 99 1.66 -2.86 -1.21
CA SER A 99 1.08 -4.05 -1.84
C SER A 99 -0.43 -4.15 -1.65
N THR A 100 -0.96 -3.65 -0.53
CA THR A 100 -2.42 -3.54 -0.30
C THR A 100 -3.04 -2.49 -1.21
N ARG A 101 -2.37 -1.34 -1.39
CA ARG A 101 -2.79 -0.32 -2.36
C ARG A 101 -2.90 -0.92 -3.76
N PHE A 102 -1.85 -1.58 -4.24
CA PHE A 102 -1.84 -2.16 -5.59
C PHE A 102 -2.91 -3.22 -5.77
N LEU A 103 -3.15 -4.06 -4.75
CA LEU A 103 -4.22 -5.05 -4.79
C LEU A 103 -5.59 -4.37 -4.98
N LEU A 104 -5.90 -3.33 -4.20
CA LEU A 104 -7.16 -2.60 -4.32
C LEU A 104 -7.27 -1.85 -5.65
N GLN A 105 -6.18 -1.28 -6.16
CA GLN A 105 -6.16 -0.63 -7.47
C GLN A 105 -6.49 -1.61 -8.58
N ASP A 106 -5.90 -2.81 -8.55
CA ASP A 106 -6.13 -3.84 -9.56
C ASP A 106 -7.50 -4.53 -9.40
N GLU A 107 -8.09 -4.53 -8.20
CA GLU A 107 -9.43 -5.06 -7.92
C GLU A 107 -10.52 -4.10 -8.44
N PHE A 108 -10.41 -2.81 -8.13
CA PHE A 108 -11.42 -1.81 -8.46
C PHE A 108 -11.12 -1.01 -9.73
N ASN A 109 -10.01 -1.30 -10.42
CA ASN A 109 -9.49 -0.50 -11.53
C ASN A 109 -9.40 0.99 -11.15
N ILE A 110 -8.71 1.28 -10.03
CA ILE A 110 -8.54 2.63 -9.47
C ILE A 110 -7.17 3.21 -9.80
N GLN A 111 -7.17 4.40 -10.40
CA GLN A 111 -5.98 5.19 -10.66
C GLN A 111 -5.62 6.08 -9.46
N THR A 112 -4.33 6.21 -9.17
CA THR A 112 -3.80 7.21 -8.24
C THR A 112 -3.86 8.61 -8.87
N THR A 113 -4.36 9.59 -8.13
CA THR A 113 -4.33 11.00 -8.56
C THR A 113 -2.89 11.54 -8.60
N GLN A 114 -2.67 12.63 -9.33
CA GLN A 114 -1.35 13.28 -9.38
C GLN A 114 -0.90 13.81 -8.02
N CYS A 115 -1.85 14.32 -7.21
CA CYS A 115 -1.60 14.75 -5.84
C CYS A 115 -1.12 13.60 -4.96
N ASP A 116 -1.78 12.43 -5.02
CA ASP A 116 -1.35 11.22 -4.30
C ASP A 116 0.06 10.79 -4.72
N ASN A 117 0.36 10.82 -6.03
CA ASN A 117 1.69 10.49 -6.54
C ASN A 117 2.77 11.47 -6.07
N CYS A 118 2.45 12.76 -5.96
CA CYS A 118 3.36 13.76 -5.42
C CYS A 118 3.65 13.51 -3.93
N ILE A 119 2.62 13.22 -3.12
CA ILE A 119 2.78 12.93 -1.69
C ILE A 119 3.59 11.65 -1.46
N ILE A 120 3.25 10.58 -2.17
CA ILE A 120 3.99 9.30 -2.07
C ILE A 120 5.42 9.48 -2.57
N GLY A 121 5.64 10.21 -3.66
CA GLY A 121 6.96 10.53 -4.18
C GLY A 121 7.80 11.34 -3.20
N PHE A 122 7.20 12.36 -2.57
CA PHE A 122 7.85 13.17 -1.54
C PHE A 122 8.27 12.33 -0.33
N MET A 123 7.40 11.43 0.15
CA MET A 123 7.72 10.48 1.22
C MET A 123 8.95 9.64 0.88
N PHE A 124 9.01 9.04 -0.32
CA PHE A 124 10.17 8.26 -0.75
C PHE A 124 11.43 9.11 -0.89
N CYS A 125 11.34 10.31 -1.46
CA CYS A 125 12.48 11.22 -1.59
C CYS A 125 13.08 11.58 -0.23
N LEU A 126 12.24 11.89 0.77
CA LEU A 126 12.71 12.18 2.12
C LEU A 126 13.39 10.97 2.78
N GLN A 127 12.84 9.77 2.61
CA GLN A 127 13.45 8.55 3.16
C GLN A 127 14.83 8.27 2.55
N GLN A 128 14.97 8.46 1.24
CA GLN A 128 16.25 8.31 0.56
C GLN A 128 17.25 9.39 0.99
N LEU A 129 16.80 10.63 1.15
CA LEU A 129 17.64 11.73 1.63
C LEU A 129 18.14 11.48 3.05
N ALA A 130 17.25 11.07 3.97
CA ALA A 130 17.62 10.70 5.33
C ALA A 130 18.69 9.60 5.34
N CYS A 131 18.49 8.54 4.56
CA CYS A 131 19.44 7.43 4.44
C CYS A 131 20.83 7.90 3.95
N ILE A 132 20.87 8.73 2.90
CA ILE A 132 22.12 9.28 2.37
C ILE A 132 22.81 10.17 3.41
N CYS A 133 22.06 11.06 4.07
CA CYS A 133 22.60 11.94 5.10
C CYS A 133 23.17 11.16 6.29
N SER A 134 22.51 10.10 6.73
CA SER A 134 23.01 9.21 7.80
C SER A 134 24.28 8.46 7.39
N LEU A 135 24.36 7.98 6.14
CA LEU A 135 25.56 7.34 5.60
C LEU A 135 26.74 8.31 5.55
N VAL A 136 26.51 9.53 5.05
CA VAL A 136 27.54 10.57 4.97
C VAL A 136 28.00 10.99 6.37
N ALA A 137 27.09 11.16 7.32
CA ALA A 137 27.43 11.47 8.72
C ALA A 137 28.29 10.35 9.34
N CYS A 138 27.98 9.08 9.06
CA CYS A 138 28.76 7.93 9.53
C CYS A 138 30.18 7.88 8.95
N ILE A 139 30.35 8.25 7.67
CA ILE A 139 31.67 8.25 7.00
C ILE A 139 32.54 9.44 7.42
N VAL A 140 31.94 10.63 7.53
CA VAL A 140 32.66 11.89 7.82
C VAL A 140 32.97 12.05 9.32
N GLY A 141 32.16 11.45 10.20
CA GLY A 141 32.39 11.47 11.65
C GLY A 141 32.28 12.85 12.30
N ASN A 142 31.55 13.80 11.69
CA ASN A 142 31.38 15.15 12.21
C ASN A 142 30.05 15.28 12.99
N GLN A 143 30.12 15.80 14.22
CA GLN A 143 28.99 15.95 15.15
C GLN A 143 27.84 16.80 14.56
N GLU A 144 28.17 17.93 13.91
CA GLU A 144 27.19 18.87 13.34
C GLU A 144 26.38 18.22 12.20
N LEU A 145 27.04 17.41 11.36
CA LEU A 145 26.37 16.65 10.31
C LEU A 145 25.51 15.53 10.90
N SER A 146 25.93 14.93 12.00
CA SER A 146 25.15 13.89 12.68
C SER A 146 23.85 14.46 13.22
N GLU A 147 23.87 15.62 13.88
CA GLU A 147 22.67 16.29 14.39
C GLU A 147 21.71 16.68 13.25
N ALA A 148 22.24 17.26 12.16
CA ALA A 148 21.45 17.56 10.97
C ALA A 148 20.82 16.29 10.35
N SER A 149 21.58 15.19 10.27
CA SER A 149 21.07 13.91 9.74
C SER A 149 19.97 13.31 10.61
N GLN A 150 20.07 13.46 11.94
CA GLN A 150 19.06 12.99 12.88
C GLN A 150 17.78 13.81 12.79
N ALA A 151 17.88 15.13 12.63
CA ALA A 151 16.73 16.00 12.39
C ALA A 151 16.00 15.61 11.08
N ILE A 152 16.74 15.39 9.99
CA ILE A 152 16.17 14.95 8.71
C ILE A 152 15.52 13.57 8.84
N SER A 153 16.15 12.64 9.57
CA SER A 153 15.59 11.29 9.80
C SER A 153 14.29 11.37 10.59
N CYS A 154 14.24 12.18 11.66
CA CYS A 154 13.03 12.40 12.43
C CYS A 154 11.89 12.99 11.58
N LEU A 155 12.19 13.99 10.75
CA LEU A 155 11.21 14.57 9.82
C LEU A 155 10.73 13.54 8.78
N SER A 156 11.65 12.74 8.23
CA SER A 156 11.30 11.68 7.29
C SER A 156 10.37 10.65 7.93
N ASP A 157 10.67 10.20 9.15
CA ASP A 157 9.85 9.23 9.86
C ASP A 157 8.46 9.80 10.19
N MET A 158 8.37 11.07 10.62
CA MET A 158 7.08 11.74 10.85
C MET A 158 6.22 11.77 9.58
N VAL A 159 6.81 12.13 8.44
CA VAL A 159 6.10 12.14 7.14
C VAL A 159 5.70 10.73 6.76
N TYR A 160 6.59 9.76 6.91
CA TYR A 160 6.34 8.36 6.58
C TYR A 160 5.15 7.78 7.37
N TRP A 161 5.15 7.94 8.69
CA TRP A 161 4.06 7.44 9.54
C TRP A 161 2.73 8.12 9.25
N THR A 162 2.76 9.44 8.98
CA THR A 162 1.55 10.21 8.64
C THR A 162 0.98 9.77 7.29
N VAL A 163 1.80 9.72 6.24
CA VAL A 163 1.36 9.31 4.90
C VAL A 163 0.88 7.87 4.89
N CYS A 164 1.58 6.95 5.55
CA CYS A 164 1.14 5.56 5.67
C CYS A 164 -0.19 5.42 6.43
N SER A 165 -0.44 6.27 7.42
CA SER A 165 -1.74 6.30 8.11
C SER A 165 -2.87 6.79 7.20
N CYS A 166 -2.63 7.85 6.44
CA CYS A 166 -3.59 8.33 5.44
C CYS A 166 -3.89 7.27 4.38
N MET A 167 -2.87 6.57 3.87
CA MET A 167 -3.03 5.47 2.91
C MET A 167 -3.86 4.32 3.49
N GLN A 168 -3.60 3.92 4.73
CA GLN A 168 -4.36 2.85 5.39
C GLN A 168 -5.83 3.25 5.62
N THR A 169 -6.08 4.52 5.92
CA THR A 169 -7.44 5.05 6.05
C THR A 169 -8.15 5.07 4.70
N GLN A 170 -7.46 5.49 3.63
CA GLN A 170 -7.97 5.41 2.25
C GLN A 170 -8.33 3.96 1.86
N HIS A 171 -7.47 2.98 2.18
CA HIS A 171 -7.75 1.57 1.94
C HIS A 171 -9.00 1.08 2.68
N LYS A 172 -9.18 1.52 3.94
CA LYS A 172 -10.34 1.19 4.77
C LYS A 172 -11.63 1.72 4.12
N VAL A 173 -11.66 3.00 3.74
CA VAL A 173 -12.83 3.64 3.12
C VAL A 173 -13.21 2.93 1.82
N GLU A 174 -12.24 2.62 0.96
CA GLU A 174 -12.53 1.92 -0.30
C GLU A 174 -13.05 0.48 -0.05
N MET A 175 -12.52 -0.22 0.96
CA MET A 175 -13.06 -1.52 1.37
C MET A 175 -14.44 -1.42 2.04
N ASP A 176 -14.73 -0.35 2.77
CA ASP A 176 -16.06 -0.10 3.34
C ASP A 176 -17.10 0.15 2.23
N LYS A 177 -16.68 0.78 1.13
CA LYS A 177 -17.51 0.95 -0.08
C LYS A 177 -17.76 -0.39 -0.76
N ARG A 178 -16.73 -1.23 -0.90
CA ARG A 178 -16.85 -2.60 -1.42
C ARG A 178 -17.85 -3.43 -0.63
N ASP A 179 -17.73 -3.41 0.69
CA ASP A 179 -18.52 -4.24 1.59
C ASP A 179 -19.95 -3.67 1.79
N GLY A 180 -20.35 -2.65 1.02
CA GLY A 180 -21.69 -2.06 1.03
C GLY A 180 -22.01 -1.23 2.27
N LYS A 181 -21.05 -1.01 3.17
CA LYS A 181 -21.25 -0.26 4.43
C LYS A 181 -21.52 1.23 4.21
N LEU A 182 -21.17 1.74 3.03
CA LEU A 182 -21.45 3.11 2.57
C LEU A 182 -22.72 3.21 1.68
N GLY A 183 -23.54 2.15 1.59
CA GLY A 183 -24.82 2.16 0.88
C GLY A 183 -24.78 1.80 -0.62
N GLY A 184 -23.67 1.23 -1.12
CA GLY A 184 -23.50 0.79 -2.51
C GLY A 184 -23.65 -0.73 -2.71
N ALA A 185 -23.76 -1.17 -3.97
CA ALA A 185 -23.83 -2.58 -4.33
C ALA A 185 -22.55 -3.33 -3.92
N VAL A 186 -22.72 -4.46 -3.20
CA VAL A 186 -21.61 -5.31 -2.76
C VAL A 186 -20.89 -5.85 -4.00
N MET A 187 -19.61 -5.51 -4.16
CA MET A 187 -18.81 -6.06 -5.26
C MET A 187 -18.53 -7.55 -4.98
N ALA A 188 -18.88 -8.42 -5.93
CA ALA A 188 -18.63 -9.85 -5.82
C ALA A 188 -17.13 -10.13 -5.69
N VAL A 189 -16.78 -11.08 -4.81
CA VAL A 189 -15.40 -11.54 -4.59
C VAL A 189 -14.77 -11.95 -5.92
N PRO A 190 -13.71 -11.29 -6.42
CA PRO A 190 -13.01 -11.76 -7.59
C PRO A 190 -12.43 -13.16 -7.33
N PRO A 191 -12.38 -14.02 -8.35
CA PRO A 191 -11.56 -15.24 -8.28
C PRO A 191 -10.11 -14.85 -7.95
N MET A 192 -9.37 -15.75 -7.26
CA MET A 192 -8.02 -15.50 -6.76
C MET A 192 -7.19 -14.67 -7.77
N GLN A 193 -6.99 -13.39 -7.48
CA GLN A 193 -6.16 -12.54 -8.32
C GLN A 193 -4.71 -12.88 -8.00
N GLN A 194 -4.22 -13.91 -8.68
CA GLN A 194 -2.81 -14.08 -8.89
C GLN A 194 -2.37 -12.83 -9.65
N MET A 195 -1.67 -11.90 -9.00
CA MET A 195 -1.20 -10.67 -9.64
C MET A 195 -0.31 -10.96 -10.86
N SER A 196 0.00 -12.21 -11.19
CA SER A 196 0.57 -12.63 -12.48
C SER A 196 -0.49 -12.84 -13.60
N ARG A 197 -1.48 -11.97 -13.72
CA ARG A 197 -2.54 -12.10 -14.73
C ARG A 197 -2.17 -11.34 -16.00
N ILE A 198 -1.40 -11.98 -16.89
CA ILE A 198 -1.11 -11.46 -18.23
C ILE A 198 -2.27 -11.76 -19.22
N ASP A 199 -3.15 -12.72 -18.91
CA ASP A 199 -4.12 -13.26 -19.90
C ASP A 199 -5.60 -13.19 -19.49
N GLN A 200 -6.10 -12.07 -18.94
CA GLN A 200 -7.54 -11.92 -18.78
C GLN A 200 -8.07 -10.68 -19.50
N PRO A 201 -9.02 -10.84 -20.44
CA PRO A 201 -9.70 -9.72 -21.05
C PRO A 201 -10.44 -8.89 -20.00
N VAL A 202 -10.38 -7.57 -20.18
CA VAL A 202 -11.07 -6.56 -19.36
C VAL A 202 -12.56 -6.93 -19.22
N PRO A 203 -13.11 -7.05 -18.00
CA PRO A 203 -14.52 -7.36 -17.82
C PRO A 203 -15.41 -6.21 -18.37
N PRO A 204 -16.57 -6.55 -18.96
CA PRO A 204 -17.45 -5.55 -19.57
C PRO A 204 -18.13 -4.64 -18.54
N HIS A 205 -18.53 -3.47 -19.02
CA HIS A 205 -19.16 -2.38 -18.28
C HIS A 205 -20.29 -2.83 -17.34
N VAL A 206 -20.24 -2.41 -16.07
CA VAL A 206 -21.44 -2.31 -15.23
C VAL A 206 -22.09 -0.98 -15.56
N VAL A 207 -23.01 -0.99 -16.51
CA VAL A 207 -23.92 0.15 -16.75
C VAL A 207 -24.91 0.16 -15.58
N GLN A 208 -24.80 1.13 -14.69
CA GLN A 208 -25.89 1.44 -13.75
C GLN A 208 -27.07 1.96 -14.58
N ALA A 209 -28.17 1.22 -14.57
CA ALA A 209 -29.45 1.69 -15.09
C ALA A 209 -29.99 2.83 -14.19
N PRO A 210 -30.72 3.80 -14.77
CA PRO A 210 -31.25 4.97 -14.06
C PRO A 210 -32.28 4.63 -12.98
#